data_AF-M5BW07-F1
#
_entry.id   AF-M5BW07-F1
#
_cell.length_a   1.000
_cell.length_b   1.000
_cell.length_c   1.000
_cell.angle_alpha   90.00
_cell.angle_beta   90.00
_cell.angle_gamma   90.00
#
_symmetry.space_group_name_H-M   'P 1'
#
loop_
_entity.id
_entity.type
_entity.pdbx_description
1 polymer ?
#
loop_
_entity_poly.entity_id
_entity_poly.type
_entity_poly.pdbx_seq_one_letter_code
_entity_poly.pdbx_strand_id
1 'polypeptide(L)'
;MKKEICRYNPTRFEIGPVYSARPRDKKSLRPGAFTPTARELVFDIDMTDYDSIRTCLKVLDRTLRQDFGYKHLMWVYSGRRGIHLWISDKEAMDLTDDERRAIVQYIEVVKGGKDQVKKVNIRSSASGNTPGSIHPALQKSLGILSEEFGDLILIDQDVFAKPDSWQELLQLLPDKDLVNDLQMSWDGREIPSEAKWKELRSAISGMKENRKALMKAVIEDIVFQYSYPRIDTEVSKHRNHLLKAPFCVHPGTGRVCVPVDPAHVDEFDPEAVPTIGGLLRELDNLPATQPGVEHHSDWEHTSLKPYVEMLERHASAIMNDARERKRGLANKSLDF
;
A
#
# COMPACT_ATOMS: atom_id res chain seq x y z
N MET A 1 15.00 -25.46 2.72
CA MET A 1 14.47 -24.44 1.81
C MET A 1 15.45 -24.08 0.70
N LYS A 2 16.63 -23.50 1.00
CA LYS A 2 17.67 -23.13 0.02
C LYS A 2 17.90 -24.16 -1.10
N LYS A 3 18.21 -25.42 -0.73
CA LYS A 3 18.43 -26.52 -1.68
C LYS A 3 17.31 -26.70 -2.71
N GLU A 4 16.05 -26.67 -2.27
CA GLU A 4 14.91 -26.85 -3.18
C GLU A 4 14.70 -25.63 -4.06
N ILE A 5 14.87 -24.41 -3.54
CA ILE A 5 14.77 -23.19 -4.35
C ILE A 5 15.86 -23.18 -5.44
N CYS A 6 17.10 -23.53 -5.10
CA CYS A 6 18.18 -23.63 -6.09
C CYS A 6 17.91 -24.74 -7.12
N ARG A 7 17.32 -25.87 -6.70
CA ARG A 7 16.98 -26.98 -7.59
C ARG A 7 15.87 -26.63 -8.58
N TYR A 8 14.80 -26.00 -8.10
CA TYR A 8 13.64 -25.65 -8.93
C TYR A 8 13.86 -24.37 -9.73
N ASN A 9 14.72 -23.48 -9.25
CA ASN A 9 15.01 -22.16 -9.84
C ASN A 9 13.73 -21.41 -10.27
N PRO A 10 12.76 -21.21 -9.36
CA PRO A 10 11.47 -20.66 -9.74
C PRO A 10 11.58 -19.19 -10.12
N THR A 11 10.76 -18.75 -11.09
CA THR A 11 10.67 -17.32 -11.45
C THR A 11 10.15 -16.46 -10.30
N ARG A 12 9.29 -17.02 -9.45
CA ARG A 12 8.88 -16.47 -8.16
C ARG A 12 8.40 -17.58 -7.24
N PHE A 13 8.37 -17.30 -5.94
CA PHE A 13 7.67 -18.12 -4.97
C PHE A 13 6.85 -17.23 -4.02
N GLU A 14 5.81 -17.81 -3.46
CA GLU A 14 4.82 -17.09 -2.66
C GLU A 14 4.78 -17.71 -1.26
N ILE A 15 4.51 -16.88 -0.25
CA ILE A 15 4.39 -17.27 1.15
C ILE A 15 2.91 -17.33 1.50
N GLY A 16 2.50 -18.46 2.08
CA GLY A 16 1.16 -18.71 2.59
C GLY A 16 1.12 -18.84 4.11
N PRO A 17 -0.01 -19.28 4.68
CA PRO A 17 -0.15 -19.37 6.13
C PRO A 17 0.62 -20.55 6.72
N VAL A 18 0.81 -20.48 8.04
CA VAL A 18 1.14 -21.63 8.87
C VAL A 18 -0.12 -22.48 9.01
N TYR A 19 -0.01 -23.77 8.69
CA TYR A 19 -1.13 -24.71 8.76
C TYR A 19 -1.03 -25.65 9.98
N SER A 20 -2.15 -26.25 10.34
CA SER A 20 -2.26 -27.30 11.36
C SER A 20 -1.41 -28.54 11.09
N ALA A 21 -0.98 -28.75 9.84
CA ALA A 21 -0.12 -29.85 9.41
C ALA A 21 0.77 -29.40 8.24
N ARG A 22 1.74 -30.23 7.86
CA ARG A 22 2.67 -29.91 6.76
C ARG A 22 1.91 -29.80 5.43
N PRO A 23 2.03 -28.69 4.66
CA PRO A 23 1.30 -28.53 3.41
C PRO A 23 1.51 -29.63 2.37
N ARG A 24 2.72 -30.20 2.31
CA ARG A 24 3.05 -31.32 1.40
C ARG A 24 2.25 -32.59 1.70
N ASP A 25 1.77 -32.75 2.93
CA ASP A 25 1.03 -33.92 3.40
C ASP A 25 -0.50 -33.70 3.30
N LYS A 26 -0.97 -32.57 2.75
CA LYS A 26 -2.41 -32.22 2.67
C LYS A 26 -3.30 -33.35 2.14
N LYS A 27 -2.84 -34.09 1.13
CA LYS A 27 -3.63 -35.15 0.47
C LYS A 27 -3.86 -36.38 1.36
N SER A 28 -3.05 -36.60 2.39
CA SER A 28 -3.21 -37.73 3.32
C SER A 28 -4.04 -37.38 4.56
N LEU A 29 -4.46 -36.12 4.70
CA LEU A 29 -5.23 -35.65 5.85
C LEU A 29 -6.73 -35.83 5.62
N ARG A 30 -7.46 -36.04 6.72
CA ARG A 30 -8.93 -36.05 6.70
C ARG A 30 -9.46 -34.67 6.27
N PRO A 31 -10.60 -34.60 5.57
CA PRO A 31 -11.27 -33.34 5.30
C PRO A 31 -11.45 -32.51 6.59
N GLY A 32 -11.14 -31.22 6.54
CA GLY A 32 -11.21 -30.32 7.68
C GLY A 32 -10.01 -30.36 8.65
N ALA A 33 -9.11 -31.33 8.54
CA ALA A 33 -7.92 -31.40 9.41
C ALA A 33 -6.78 -30.46 8.99
N PHE A 34 -6.84 -29.90 7.78
CA PHE A 34 -5.85 -28.98 7.22
C PHE A 34 -6.39 -27.54 7.18
N THR A 35 -6.06 -26.75 8.19
CA THR A 35 -6.59 -25.39 8.35
C THR A 35 -5.47 -24.37 8.60
N PRO A 36 -5.61 -23.12 8.10
CA PRO A 36 -4.71 -22.03 8.46
C PRO A 36 -4.80 -21.70 9.95
N THR A 37 -3.65 -21.62 10.61
CA THR A 37 -3.53 -21.35 12.06
C THR A 37 -2.92 -19.99 12.36
N ALA A 38 -2.03 -19.48 11.51
CA ALA A 38 -1.46 -18.14 11.62
C ALA A 38 -1.03 -17.64 10.24
N ARG A 39 -1.16 -16.34 9.98
CA ARG A 39 -0.73 -15.69 8.73
C ARG A 39 -0.52 -14.21 8.98
N GLU A 40 0.54 -13.61 8.51
CA GLU A 40 0.70 -12.15 8.51
C GLU A 40 -0.56 -11.47 7.94
N LEU A 41 -0.98 -10.33 8.49
CA LEU A 41 -1.94 -9.49 7.78
C LEU A 41 -1.18 -8.85 6.61
N VAL A 42 -1.65 -9.07 5.40
CA VAL A 42 -0.98 -8.61 4.20
C VAL A 42 -1.87 -7.68 3.40
N PHE A 43 -1.27 -6.68 2.76
CA PHE A 43 -1.93 -5.80 1.80
C PHE A 43 -1.12 -5.79 0.52
N ASP A 44 -1.81 -5.86 -0.62
CA ASP A 44 -1.22 -5.66 -1.93
C ASP A 44 -1.79 -4.37 -2.51
N ILE A 45 -0.90 -3.44 -2.84
CA ILE A 45 -1.22 -2.16 -3.44
C ILE A 45 -0.54 -2.14 -4.80
N ASP A 46 -1.31 -2.46 -5.83
CA ASP A 46 -0.89 -2.28 -7.21
C ASP A 46 -1.20 -0.83 -7.61
N MET A 47 -0.17 -0.05 -7.93
CA MET A 47 -0.39 1.34 -8.30
C MET A 47 -0.96 1.42 -9.70
N THR A 48 -2.00 2.22 -9.84
CA THR A 48 -2.46 2.72 -11.12
C THR A 48 -1.78 4.04 -11.45
N ASP A 49 -2.09 4.63 -12.62
CA ASP A 49 -1.47 5.89 -13.10
C ASP A 49 -1.66 7.07 -12.13
N TYR A 50 -2.52 6.94 -11.13
CA TYR A 50 -2.82 7.98 -10.15
C TYR A 50 -2.28 7.73 -8.73
N ASP A 51 -1.79 6.53 -8.43
CA ASP A 51 -1.36 6.17 -7.07
C ASP A 51 0.16 6.32 -6.94
N SER A 52 0.66 7.10 -5.97
CA SER A 52 2.09 7.10 -5.63
C SER A 52 2.39 6.14 -4.47
N ILE A 53 3.55 5.47 -4.54
CA ILE A 53 4.07 4.64 -3.42
C ILE A 53 4.13 5.49 -2.14
N ARG A 54 4.56 6.75 -2.27
CA ARG A 54 4.80 7.68 -1.16
C ARG A 54 3.52 7.97 -0.39
N THR A 55 2.49 8.45 -1.08
CA THR A 55 1.19 8.77 -0.48
C THR A 55 0.54 7.52 0.11
N CYS A 56 0.65 6.37 -0.57
CA CYS A 56 0.14 5.10 -0.05
C CYS A 56 0.78 4.68 1.25
N LEU A 57 2.11 4.77 1.34
CA LEU A 57 2.84 4.38 2.53
C LEU A 57 2.52 5.30 3.69
N LYS A 58 2.54 6.62 3.48
CA LYS A 58 2.23 7.61 4.54
C LYS A 58 0.84 7.39 5.13
N VAL A 59 -0.18 7.19 4.30
CA VAL A 59 -1.58 7.01 4.76
C VAL A 59 -1.77 5.67 5.46
N LEU A 60 -1.33 4.57 4.85
CA LEU A 60 -1.56 3.23 5.39
C LEU A 60 -0.68 2.92 6.60
N ASP A 61 0.61 3.28 6.58
CA ASP A 61 1.52 3.07 7.72
C ASP A 61 1.02 3.83 8.95
N ARG A 62 0.64 5.10 8.79
CA ARG A 62 0.02 5.89 9.86
C ARG A 62 -1.24 5.20 10.40
N THR A 63 -2.16 4.82 9.52
CA THR A 63 -3.43 4.18 9.92
C THR A 63 -3.19 2.90 10.71
N LEU A 64 -2.31 2.02 10.21
CA LEU A 64 -2.02 0.73 10.83
C LEU A 64 -1.26 0.87 12.15
N ARG A 65 -0.35 1.84 12.27
CA ARG A 65 0.40 2.08 13.51
C ARG A 65 -0.42 2.84 14.56
N GLN A 66 -1.10 3.90 14.16
CA GLN A 66 -1.78 4.81 15.09
C GLN A 66 -3.18 4.34 15.45
N ASP A 67 -3.93 3.80 14.50
CA ASP A 67 -5.32 3.41 14.73
C ASP A 67 -5.41 1.94 15.20
N PHE A 68 -4.56 1.05 14.67
CA PHE A 68 -4.54 -0.38 15.04
C PHE A 68 -3.43 -0.78 16.01
N GLY A 69 -2.42 0.07 16.22
CA GLY A 69 -1.34 -0.20 17.18
C GLY A 69 -0.29 -1.21 16.71
N TYR A 70 -0.29 -1.58 15.42
CA TYR A 70 0.67 -2.55 14.90
C TYR A 70 2.09 -1.98 14.86
N LYS A 71 3.08 -2.82 15.19
CA LYS A 71 4.49 -2.42 15.30
C LYS A 71 5.33 -2.99 14.16
N HIS A 72 5.11 -4.25 13.80
CA HIS A 72 5.95 -5.01 12.89
C HIS A 72 5.40 -4.98 11.47
N LEU A 73 5.45 -3.80 10.85
CA LEU A 73 5.12 -3.57 9.45
C LEU A 73 6.39 -3.69 8.60
N MET A 74 6.35 -4.51 7.55
CA MET A 74 7.38 -4.59 6.51
C MET A 74 6.76 -4.27 5.15
N TRP A 75 7.08 -3.08 4.65
CA TRP A 75 6.75 -2.64 3.31
C TRP A 75 7.77 -3.20 2.32
N VAL A 76 7.33 -3.73 1.18
CA VAL A 76 8.17 -4.42 0.20
C VAL A 76 7.76 -4.01 -1.20
N TYR A 77 8.68 -3.38 -1.94
CA TYR A 77 8.47 -3.05 -3.33
C TYR A 77 8.19 -4.30 -4.15
N SER A 78 7.18 -4.26 -5.01
CA SER A 78 6.76 -5.41 -5.82
C SER A 78 7.71 -5.71 -6.99
N GLY A 79 8.74 -4.88 -7.23
CA GLY A 79 9.67 -5.02 -8.35
C GLY A 79 9.20 -4.33 -9.64
N ARG A 80 8.02 -3.72 -9.66
CA ARG A 80 7.53 -2.92 -10.80
C ARG A 80 6.82 -1.63 -10.37
N ARG A 81 5.55 -1.72 -9.99
CA ARG A 81 4.68 -0.56 -9.78
C ARG A 81 3.76 -0.74 -8.57
N GLY A 82 4.09 -1.60 -7.64
CA GLY A 82 3.25 -1.84 -6.48
C GLY A 82 4.10 -1.99 -5.23
N ILE A 83 3.43 -2.07 -4.11
CA ILE A 83 4.05 -2.36 -2.83
C ILE A 83 3.19 -3.33 -2.04
N HIS A 84 3.86 -4.25 -1.37
CA HIS A 84 3.25 -5.23 -0.49
C HIS A 84 3.53 -4.84 0.95
N LEU A 85 2.57 -5.04 1.84
CA LEU A 85 2.76 -4.90 3.27
C LEU A 85 2.62 -6.27 3.95
N TRP A 86 3.50 -6.54 4.91
CA TRP A 86 3.44 -7.69 5.80
C TRP A 86 3.41 -7.20 7.24
N ILE A 87 2.36 -7.54 7.97
CA ILE A 87 2.20 -7.21 9.39
C ILE A 87 2.36 -8.49 10.22
N SER A 88 3.42 -8.52 11.01
CA SER A 88 3.89 -9.72 11.73
C SER A 88 3.62 -9.68 13.24
N ASP A 89 2.88 -8.67 13.71
CA ASP A 89 2.34 -8.63 15.07
C ASP A 89 1.48 -9.87 15.33
N LYS A 90 1.54 -10.44 16.54
CA LYS A 90 0.89 -11.73 16.82
C LYS A 90 -0.62 -11.65 16.70
N GLU A 91 -1.18 -10.57 17.21
CA GLU A 91 -2.59 -10.23 17.08
C GLU A 91 -3.02 -10.13 15.62
N ALA A 92 -2.19 -9.53 14.74
CA ALA A 92 -2.43 -9.50 13.30
C ALA A 92 -2.36 -10.90 12.69
N MET A 93 -1.39 -11.71 13.15
CA MET A 93 -1.21 -13.08 12.67
C MET A 93 -2.38 -14.00 13.02
N ASP A 94 -3.04 -13.73 14.13
CA ASP A 94 -4.16 -14.51 14.67
C ASP A 94 -5.53 -14.09 14.13
N LEU A 95 -5.66 -12.94 13.45
CA LEU A 95 -6.94 -12.42 12.95
C LEU A 95 -7.66 -13.42 12.06
N THR A 96 -8.92 -13.71 12.39
CA THR A 96 -9.90 -14.46 11.57
C THR A 96 -10.21 -13.74 10.26
N ASP A 97 -10.74 -14.48 9.29
CA ASP A 97 -11.17 -13.89 8.01
C ASP A 97 -12.23 -12.78 8.23
N ASP A 98 -13.09 -12.89 9.25
CA ASP A 98 -14.06 -11.85 9.60
C ASP A 98 -13.39 -10.60 10.16
N GLU A 99 -12.43 -10.75 11.07
CA GLU A 99 -11.68 -9.62 11.63
C GLU A 99 -10.81 -8.94 10.56
N ARG A 100 -10.19 -9.72 9.66
CA ARG A 100 -9.47 -9.20 8.50
C ARG A 100 -10.37 -8.38 7.60
N ARG A 101 -11.54 -8.90 7.27
CA ARG A 101 -12.54 -8.18 6.47
C ARG A 101 -12.97 -6.88 7.14
N ALA A 102 -13.13 -6.84 8.46
CA ALA A 102 -13.44 -5.60 9.17
C ALA A 102 -12.32 -4.55 9.04
N ILE A 103 -11.05 -4.95 9.16
CA ILE A 103 -9.89 -4.06 8.96
C ILE A 103 -9.85 -3.55 7.51
N VAL A 104 -10.05 -4.44 6.54
CA VAL A 104 -10.09 -4.08 5.12
C VAL A 104 -11.21 -3.07 4.85
N GLN A 105 -12.40 -3.28 5.40
CA GLN A 105 -13.53 -2.35 5.25
C GLN A 105 -13.28 -0.98 5.92
N TYR A 106 -12.50 -0.95 7.01
CA TYR A 106 -12.08 0.30 7.64
C TYR A 106 -11.12 1.10 6.76
N ILE A 107 -10.21 0.41 6.06
CA ILE A 107 -9.19 1.02 5.21
C ILE A 107 -9.74 1.36 3.81
N GLU A 108 -10.65 0.55 3.27
CA GLU A 108 -11.24 0.71 1.94
C GLU A 108 -12.18 1.92 1.88
N VAL A 109 -11.68 3.03 1.34
CA VAL A 109 -12.46 4.28 1.15
C VAL A 109 -13.00 4.41 -0.27
N VAL A 110 -12.18 4.10 -1.27
CA VAL A 110 -12.57 4.18 -2.69
C VAL A 110 -13.35 2.94 -3.06
N LYS A 111 -14.67 3.08 -3.25
CA LYS A 111 -15.60 1.98 -3.53
C LYS A 111 -16.28 2.23 -4.87
N GLY A 112 -16.28 1.25 -5.76
CA GLY A 112 -17.05 1.32 -7.00
C GLY A 112 -16.34 0.70 -8.20
N GLY A 113 -17.17 0.18 -9.12
CA GLY A 113 -16.71 -0.46 -10.35
C GLY A 113 -16.22 0.53 -11.42
N LYS A 114 -15.86 0.00 -12.58
CA LYS A 114 -15.41 0.82 -13.74
C LYS A 114 -16.50 1.78 -14.24
N ASP A 115 -17.77 1.41 -14.09
CA ASP A 115 -18.90 2.19 -14.61
C ASP A 115 -19.36 3.31 -13.65
N GLN A 116 -18.77 3.41 -12.46
CA GLN A 116 -19.11 4.44 -11.48
C GLN A 116 -18.09 5.56 -11.49
N VAL A 117 -18.53 6.76 -11.83
CA VAL A 117 -17.68 7.96 -11.83
C VAL A 117 -17.39 8.43 -10.40
N LYS A 118 -18.42 8.58 -9.56
CA LYS A 118 -18.25 8.91 -8.14
C LYS A 118 -18.03 7.64 -7.32
N LYS A 119 -16.85 7.51 -6.69
CA LYS A 119 -16.42 6.33 -5.93
C LYS A 119 -16.17 6.60 -4.44
N VAL A 120 -16.22 7.87 -4.04
CA VAL A 120 -15.91 8.28 -2.68
C VAL A 120 -17.05 9.10 -2.08
N ASN A 121 -17.34 8.81 -0.81
CA ASN A 121 -18.11 9.66 0.07
C ASN A 121 -17.56 9.47 1.49
N ILE A 122 -16.74 10.42 1.97
CA ILE A 122 -16.04 10.30 3.25
C ILE A 122 -16.87 10.74 4.47
N ARG A 123 -18.11 11.17 4.24
CA ARG A 123 -18.98 11.74 5.28
C ARG A 123 -20.15 10.82 5.56
N SER A 124 -20.54 10.75 6.83
CA SER A 124 -21.80 10.13 7.23
C SER A 124 -22.98 10.96 6.71
N SER A 125 -24.15 10.31 6.54
CA SER A 125 -25.35 10.91 5.94
C SER A 125 -25.65 12.31 6.51
N ALA A 126 -25.84 13.27 5.61
CA ALA A 126 -26.14 14.65 5.94
C ALA A 126 -27.56 14.80 6.52
N SER A 127 -27.72 15.74 7.44
CA SER A 127 -29.02 16.32 7.79
C SER A 127 -29.16 17.64 7.03
N GLY A 128 -30.03 17.67 6.02
CA GLY A 128 -30.28 18.86 5.21
C GLY A 128 -29.10 19.25 4.28
N ASN A 129 -28.92 20.57 4.06
CA ASN A 129 -27.90 21.14 3.17
C ASN A 129 -26.50 21.28 3.81
N THR A 130 -26.27 20.66 4.97
CA THR A 130 -25.00 20.76 5.70
C THR A 130 -24.21 19.45 5.54
N PRO A 131 -22.94 19.48 5.12
CA PRO A 131 -22.13 18.27 5.04
C PRO A 131 -22.05 17.55 6.39
N GLY A 132 -22.15 16.23 6.38
CA GLY A 132 -21.95 15.41 7.58
C GLY A 132 -20.51 15.46 8.11
N SER A 133 -20.31 14.88 9.29
CA SER A 133 -19.00 14.76 9.91
C SER A 133 -18.10 13.75 9.18
N ILE A 134 -16.80 14.01 9.21
CA ILE A 134 -15.76 13.09 8.72
C ILE A 134 -15.27 12.21 9.89
N HIS A 135 -15.03 10.92 9.61
CA HIS A 135 -14.41 10.02 10.59
C HIS A 135 -12.99 10.50 10.95
N PRO A 136 -12.55 10.48 12.23
CA PRO A 136 -11.25 11.02 12.64
C PRO A 136 -10.06 10.49 11.83
N ALA A 137 -10.06 9.20 11.50
CA ALA A 137 -9.02 8.60 10.66
C ALA A 137 -8.97 9.20 9.24
N LEU A 138 -10.13 9.44 8.64
CA LEU A 138 -10.22 10.08 7.32
C LEU A 138 -9.82 11.55 7.41
N GLN A 139 -10.16 12.27 8.49
CA GLN A 139 -9.72 13.66 8.68
C GLN A 139 -8.20 13.77 8.72
N LYS A 140 -7.51 12.78 9.32
CA LYS A 140 -6.05 12.73 9.37
C LYS A 140 -5.46 12.35 8.02
N SER A 141 -6.05 11.39 7.32
CA SER A 141 -5.63 11.05 5.95
C SER A 141 -5.80 12.25 5.01
N LEU A 142 -6.90 13.01 5.13
CA LEU A 142 -7.14 14.21 4.31
C LEU A 142 -6.00 15.23 4.38
N GLY A 143 -5.37 15.39 5.54
CA GLY A 143 -4.20 16.27 5.69
C GLY A 143 -3.04 15.82 4.80
N ILE A 144 -2.65 14.56 4.91
CA ILE A 144 -1.58 13.94 4.10
C ILE A 144 -1.92 14.04 2.61
N LEU A 145 -3.14 13.64 2.24
CA LEU A 145 -3.59 13.66 0.85
C LEU A 145 -3.59 15.07 0.26
N SER A 146 -4.01 16.08 1.04
CA SER A 146 -4.08 17.46 0.56
C SER A 146 -2.69 18.06 0.30
N GLU A 147 -1.67 17.66 1.07
CA GLU A 147 -0.29 18.09 0.86
C GLU A 147 0.28 17.48 -0.43
N GLU A 148 0.03 16.19 -0.67
CA GLU A 148 0.56 15.47 -1.83
C GLU A 148 -0.24 15.74 -3.12
N PHE A 149 -1.52 16.15 -3.02
CA PHE A 149 -2.42 16.26 -4.17
C PHE A 149 -1.91 17.24 -5.24
N GLY A 150 -1.32 18.37 -4.84
CA GLY A 150 -0.81 19.37 -5.78
C GLY A 150 0.28 18.81 -6.66
N ASP A 151 1.37 18.37 -6.04
CA ASP A 151 2.55 17.88 -6.75
C ASP A 151 2.25 16.59 -7.49
N LEU A 152 1.62 15.61 -6.84
CA LEU A 152 1.37 14.30 -7.44
C LEU A 152 0.29 14.33 -8.53
N ILE A 153 -0.89 14.85 -8.21
CA ILE A 153 -2.08 14.70 -9.06
C ILE A 153 -2.16 15.82 -10.10
N LEU A 154 -1.78 17.05 -9.74
CA LEU A 154 -1.96 18.20 -10.62
C LEU A 154 -0.73 18.50 -11.48
N ILE A 155 0.48 18.22 -10.99
CA ILE A 155 1.73 18.55 -11.68
C ILE A 155 2.34 17.30 -12.32
N ASP A 156 2.70 16.29 -11.53
CA ASP A 156 3.44 15.12 -12.02
C ASP A 156 2.61 14.27 -12.98
N GLN A 157 1.36 14.00 -12.62
CA GLN A 157 0.46 13.17 -13.43
C GLN A 157 -0.40 13.98 -14.41
N ASP A 158 -0.60 15.27 -14.15
CA ASP A 158 -1.44 16.17 -14.95
C ASP A 158 -2.82 15.55 -15.32
N VAL A 159 -3.49 14.97 -14.32
CA VAL A 159 -4.63 14.04 -14.52
C VAL A 159 -5.85 14.65 -15.21
N PHE A 160 -6.04 15.96 -15.13
CA PHE A 160 -7.17 16.70 -15.70
C PHE A 160 -6.80 17.42 -17.01
N ALA A 161 -5.62 17.20 -17.59
CA ALA A 161 -5.25 17.88 -18.84
C ALA A 161 -6.18 17.51 -20.01
N LYS A 162 -6.47 16.22 -20.17
CA LYS A 162 -7.21 15.69 -21.34
C LYS A 162 -8.72 15.87 -21.24
N PRO A 163 -9.43 16.06 -22.37
CA PRO A 163 -10.90 16.18 -22.46
C PRO A 163 -11.66 15.19 -21.59
N ASP A 164 -11.45 13.89 -21.82
CA ASP A 164 -12.17 12.84 -21.11
C ASP A 164 -11.97 12.94 -19.58
N SER A 165 -10.75 13.28 -19.14
CA SER A 165 -10.40 13.28 -17.73
C SER A 165 -10.95 14.47 -16.95
N TRP A 166 -10.95 15.69 -17.52
CA TRP A 166 -11.61 16.81 -16.84
C TRP A 166 -13.13 16.76 -16.97
N GLN A 167 -13.67 16.10 -18.01
CA GLN A 167 -15.11 15.81 -18.08
C GLN A 167 -15.54 14.84 -16.97
N GLU A 168 -14.73 13.83 -16.64
CA GLU A 168 -14.95 12.99 -15.45
C GLU A 168 -14.91 13.79 -14.15
N LEU A 169 -13.96 14.73 -14.00
CA LEU A 169 -13.92 15.63 -12.84
C LEU A 169 -15.22 16.43 -12.69
N LEU A 170 -15.73 17.01 -13.78
CA LEU A 170 -16.97 17.80 -13.76
C LEU A 170 -18.19 16.95 -13.36
N GLN A 171 -18.22 15.67 -13.72
CA GLN A 171 -19.30 14.75 -13.32
C GLN A 171 -19.34 14.48 -11.81
N LEU A 172 -18.26 14.75 -11.07
CA LEU A 172 -18.20 14.64 -9.61
C LEU A 172 -18.85 15.83 -8.91
N LEU A 173 -19.05 16.95 -9.62
CA LEU A 173 -19.62 18.16 -9.08
C LEU A 173 -21.17 18.11 -9.16
N PRO A 174 -21.89 18.31 -8.06
CA PRO A 174 -23.36 18.32 -8.08
C PRO A 174 -23.94 19.63 -8.65
N ASP A 175 -23.10 20.64 -8.84
CA ASP A 175 -23.52 21.99 -9.22
C ASP A 175 -23.49 22.21 -10.73
N LYS A 176 -24.66 22.25 -11.36
CA LYS A 176 -24.78 22.29 -12.83
C LYS A 176 -24.38 23.63 -13.45
N ASP A 177 -24.62 24.75 -12.76
CA ASP A 177 -24.23 26.06 -13.27
C ASP A 177 -22.70 26.18 -13.30
N LEU A 178 -22.04 25.78 -12.20
CA LEU A 178 -20.57 25.73 -12.13
C LEU A 178 -20.00 24.81 -13.21
N VAL A 179 -20.59 23.62 -13.39
CA VAL A 179 -20.13 22.65 -14.39
C VAL A 179 -20.22 23.25 -15.80
N ASN A 180 -21.32 23.92 -16.14
CA ASN A 180 -21.48 24.55 -17.44
C ASN A 180 -20.46 25.67 -17.67
N ASP A 181 -20.24 26.52 -16.66
CA ASP A 181 -19.25 27.61 -16.75
C ASP A 181 -17.83 27.08 -16.96
N LEU A 182 -17.43 26.05 -16.19
CA LEU A 182 -16.12 25.42 -16.32
C LEU A 182 -15.98 24.64 -17.63
N GLN A 183 -17.03 23.95 -18.09
CA GLN A 183 -17.05 23.29 -19.40
C GLN A 183 -16.84 24.30 -20.52
N MET A 184 -17.61 25.40 -20.54
CA MET A 184 -17.44 26.47 -21.52
C MET A 184 -16.07 27.12 -21.43
N SER A 185 -15.51 27.19 -20.22
CA SER A 185 -14.13 27.60 -20.04
C SER A 185 -13.22 26.57 -20.74
N TRP A 186 -13.16 25.32 -20.31
CA TRP A 186 -12.08 24.42 -20.70
C TRP A 186 -12.22 23.82 -22.11
N ASP A 187 -13.41 23.85 -22.71
CA ASP A 187 -13.65 23.24 -24.01
C ASP A 187 -12.76 23.84 -25.12
N GLY A 188 -12.18 22.96 -25.93
CA GLY A 188 -11.24 23.32 -26.99
C GLY A 188 -9.92 23.97 -26.53
N ARG A 189 -9.60 23.97 -25.23
CA ARG A 189 -8.37 24.57 -24.68
C ARG A 189 -7.46 23.54 -24.01
N GLU A 190 -6.16 23.65 -24.28
CA GLU A 190 -5.12 22.90 -23.58
C GLU A 190 -4.75 23.63 -22.28
N ILE A 191 -5.41 23.23 -21.18
CA ILE A 191 -5.22 23.83 -19.86
C ILE A 191 -4.65 22.75 -18.92
N PRO A 192 -3.49 22.98 -18.27
CA PRO A 192 -2.94 22.06 -17.28
C PRO A 192 -3.87 21.83 -16.09
N SER A 193 -3.74 20.69 -15.44
CA SER A 193 -4.57 20.27 -14.30
C SER A 193 -4.51 21.24 -13.14
N GLU A 194 -3.31 21.75 -12.82
CA GLU A 194 -3.12 22.76 -11.78
C GLU A 194 -3.95 24.03 -12.06
N ALA A 195 -3.97 24.50 -13.30
CA ALA A 195 -4.72 25.69 -13.70
C ALA A 195 -6.24 25.43 -13.65
N LYS A 196 -6.72 24.29 -14.16
CA LYS A 196 -8.14 23.89 -14.04
C LYS A 196 -8.56 23.79 -12.58
N TRP A 197 -7.73 23.19 -11.73
CA TRP A 197 -7.99 23.06 -10.30
C TRP A 197 -8.05 24.42 -9.61
N LYS A 198 -7.16 25.36 -9.96
CA LYS A 198 -7.17 26.73 -9.45
C LYS A 198 -8.43 27.49 -9.87
N GLU A 199 -8.86 27.36 -11.12
CA GLU A 199 -10.12 27.96 -11.61
C GLU A 199 -11.33 27.42 -10.82
N LEU A 200 -11.42 26.08 -10.66
CA LEU A 200 -12.46 25.43 -9.86
C LEU A 200 -12.49 25.95 -8.42
N ARG A 201 -11.33 26.01 -7.75
CA ARG A 201 -11.20 26.49 -6.36
C ARG A 201 -11.57 27.97 -6.23
N SER A 202 -11.20 28.79 -7.21
CA SER A 202 -11.56 30.21 -7.27
C SER A 202 -13.06 30.41 -7.41
N ALA A 203 -13.70 29.68 -8.33
CA ALA A 203 -15.15 29.72 -8.53
C ALA A 203 -15.91 29.32 -7.26
N ILE A 204 -15.48 28.25 -6.57
CA ILE A 204 -16.05 27.83 -5.28
C ILE A 204 -15.86 28.91 -4.19
N SER A 205 -14.72 29.61 -4.19
CA SER A 205 -14.42 30.62 -3.18
C SER A 205 -15.39 31.81 -3.20
N GLY A 206 -15.91 32.16 -4.38
CA GLY A 206 -16.88 33.23 -4.61
C GLY A 206 -18.35 32.84 -4.38
N MET A 207 -18.64 31.58 -4.05
CA MET A 207 -19.99 31.12 -3.77
C MET A 207 -20.51 31.58 -2.40
N LYS A 208 -21.84 31.61 -2.26
CA LYS A 208 -22.53 31.78 -0.96
C LYS A 208 -22.10 30.70 0.03
N GLU A 209 -22.04 31.03 1.32
CA GLU A 209 -21.39 30.18 2.33
C GLU A 209 -21.94 28.76 2.43
N ASN A 210 -23.27 28.57 2.34
CA ASN A 210 -23.89 27.25 2.36
C ASN A 210 -23.49 26.39 1.15
N ARG A 211 -23.52 26.97 -0.06
CA ARG A 211 -23.10 26.32 -1.32
C ARG A 211 -21.60 26.02 -1.30
N LYS A 212 -20.81 26.96 -0.77
CA LYS A 212 -19.36 26.85 -0.60
C LYS A 212 -18.99 25.72 0.35
N ALA A 213 -19.69 25.57 1.48
CA ALA A 213 -19.45 24.48 2.43
C ALA A 213 -19.72 23.10 1.78
N LEU A 214 -20.80 22.98 1.01
CA LEU A 214 -21.09 21.77 0.25
C LEU A 214 -20.01 21.47 -0.80
N MET A 215 -19.59 22.48 -1.56
CA MET A 215 -18.55 22.30 -2.58
C MET A 215 -17.19 21.96 -1.97
N LYS A 216 -16.82 22.53 -0.82
CA LYS A 216 -15.62 22.14 -0.08
C LYS A 216 -15.65 20.65 0.28
N ALA A 217 -16.80 20.14 0.75
CA ALA A 217 -16.95 18.72 1.04
C ALA A 217 -16.77 17.84 -0.21
N VAL A 218 -17.29 18.28 -1.36
CA VAL A 218 -17.09 17.59 -2.65
C VAL A 218 -15.63 17.60 -3.09
N ILE A 219 -14.92 18.72 -2.90
CA ILE A 219 -13.48 18.80 -3.21
C ILE A 219 -12.68 17.80 -2.37
N GLU A 220 -13.02 17.61 -1.10
CA GLU A 220 -12.36 16.62 -0.27
C GLU A 220 -12.65 15.19 -0.72
N ASP A 221 -13.89 14.87 -1.13
CA ASP A 221 -14.20 13.57 -1.76
C ASP A 221 -13.35 13.34 -3.03
N ILE A 222 -13.16 14.39 -3.85
CA ILE A 222 -12.33 14.34 -5.06
C ILE A 222 -10.86 14.09 -4.70
N VAL A 223 -10.32 14.79 -3.70
CA VAL A 223 -8.96 14.56 -3.21
C VAL A 223 -8.78 13.09 -2.85
N PHE A 224 -9.69 12.51 -2.05
CA PHE A 224 -9.65 11.09 -1.74
C PHE A 224 -9.75 10.18 -2.97
N GLN A 225 -10.64 10.46 -3.91
CA GLN A 225 -10.85 9.59 -5.07
C GLN A 225 -9.60 9.44 -5.95
N TYR A 226 -8.79 10.50 -6.04
CA TYR A 226 -7.59 10.53 -6.88
C TYR A 226 -6.29 10.25 -6.13
N SER A 227 -6.24 10.37 -4.80
CA SER A 227 -4.99 10.21 -4.04
C SER A 227 -5.04 9.17 -2.91
N TYR A 228 -6.23 8.68 -2.53
CA TYR A 228 -6.34 7.69 -1.46
C TYR A 228 -5.93 6.29 -1.93
N PRO A 229 -5.22 5.50 -1.10
CA PRO A 229 -4.67 4.22 -1.53
C PRO A 229 -5.74 3.22 -1.94
N ARG A 230 -5.50 2.54 -3.07
CA ARG A 230 -6.33 1.44 -3.56
C ARG A 230 -5.64 0.12 -3.23
N ILE A 231 -6.31 -0.72 -2.44
CA ILE A 231 -5.80 -2.02 -2.02
C ILE A 231 -6.53 -3.15 -2.76
N ASP A 232 -5.81 -4.21 -3.11
CA ASP A 232 -6.46 -5.47 -3.47
C ASP A 232 -7.04 -6.11 -2.19
N THR A 233 -8.34 -5.90 -2.02
CA THR A 233 -9.04 -6.31 -0.80
C THR A 233 -9.08 -7.83 -0.62
N GLU A 234 -9.07 -8.61 -1.71
CA GLU A 234 -9.16 -10.08 -1.62
C GLU A 234 -7.88 -10.71 -1.09
N VAL A 235 -6.73 -10.09 -1.36
CA VAL A 235 -5.43 -10.47 -0.80
C VAL A 235 -5.42 -10.39 0.73
N SER A 236 -6.19 -9.44 1.28
CA SER A 236 -6.15 -9.06 2.68
C SER A 236 -7.23 -9.78 3.52
N LYS A 237 -8.36 -10.17 2.91
CA LYS A 237 -9.54 -10.74 3.60
C LYS A 237 -9.35 -12.18 4.09
N HIS A 238 -8.53 -12.99 3.41
CA HIS A 238 -8.47 -14.43 3.66
C HIS A 238 -7.10 -14.91 4.13
N ARG A 239 -7.04 -15.67 5.23
CA ARG A 239 -5.77 -16.23 5.76
C ARG A 239 -5.04 -17.17 4.79
N ASN A 240 -5.75 -17.79 3.84
CA ASN A 240 -5.16 -18.75 2.91
C ASN A 240 -4.49 -18.08 1.69
N HIS A 241 -4.53 -16.75 1.58
CA HIS A 241 -3.97 -16.04 0.44
C HIS A 241 -2.44 -16.13 0.40
N LEU A 242 -1.92 -16.38 -0.80
CA LEU A 242 -0.49 -16.45 -1.09
C LEU A 242 -0.01 -15.09 -1.58
N LEU A 243 1.11 -14.60 -1.05
CA LEU A 243 1.70 -13.34 -1.53
C LEU A 243 3.17 -13.55 -1.87
N LYS A 244 3.65 -12.91 -2.94
CA LYS A 244 5.04 -13.02 -3.42
C LYS A 244 6.03 -12.69 -2.31
N ALA A 245 7.00 -13.58 -2.12
CA ALA A 245 8.00 -13.41 -1.07
C ALA A 245 8.87 -12.15 -1.30
N PRO A 246 9.29 -11.46 -0.21
CA PRO A 246 10.36 -10.47 -0.30
C PRO A 246 11.61 -11.09 -0.94
N PHE A 247 12.41 -10.26 -1.62
CA PHE A 247 13.61 -10.64 -2.37
C PHE A 247 13.39 -11.57 -3.59
N CYS A 248 12.14 -11.84 -4.00
CA CYS A 248 11.89 -12.38 -5.33
C CYS A 248 12.39 -11.41 -6.42
N VAL A 249 12.80 -11.94 -7.56
CA VAL A 249 13.13 -11.14 -8.75
C VAL A 249 11.87 -10.98 -9.59
N HIS A 250 11.52 -9.74 -9.96
CA HIS A 250 10.40 -9.50 -10.84
C HIS A 250 10.78 -9.87 -12.29
N PRO A 251 10.08 -10.80 -12.95
CA PRO A 251 10.53 -11.39 -14.22
C PRO A 251 10.58 -10.39 -15.38
N GLY A 252 9.70 -9.38 -15.38
CA GLY A 252 9.65 -8.38 -16.46
C GLY A 252 10.66 -7.23 -16.32
N THR A 253 11.15 -6.95 -15.12
CA THR A 253 12.05 -5.80 -14.84
C THR A 253 13.43 -6.23 -14.38
N GLY A 254 13.60 -7.48 -13.94
CA GLY A 254 14.81 -7.98 -13.31
C GLY A 254 15.08 -7.39 -11.92
N ARG A 255 14.24 -6.47 -11.43
CA ARG A 255 14.40 -5.81 -10.12
C ARG A 255 14.10 -6.77 -8.98
N VAL A 256 14.84 -6.63 -7.89
CA VAL A 256 14.61 -7.38 -6.65
C VAL A 256 13.46 -6.73 -5.86
N CYS A 257 12.57 -7.54 -5.30
CA CYS A 257 11.46 -7.08 -4.46
C CYS A 257 11.97 -6.73 -3.05
N VAL A 258 12.54 -5.54 -2.89
CA VAL A 258 13.25 -5.12 -1.68
C VAL A 258 12.34 -4.46 -0.62
N PRO A 259 12.67 -4.54 0.67
CA PRO A 259 12.02 -3.74 1.71
C PRO A 259 12.14 -2.23 1.44
N VAL A 260 11.13 -1.48 1.85
CA VAL A 260 11.06 -0.01 1.75
C VAL A 260 10.85 0.56 3.14
N ASP A 261 11.61 1.60 3.49
CA ASP A 261 11.45 2.30 4.77
C ASP A 261 10.39 3.42 4.63
N PRO A 262 9.24 3.33 5.32
CA PRO A 262 8.22 4.37 5.27
C PRO A 262 8.70 5.72 5.79
N ALA A 263 9.71 5.77 6.67
CA ALA A 263 10.26 7.04 7.19
C ALA A 263 11.06 7.82 6.14
N HIS A 264 11.59 7.14 5.12
CA HIS A 264 12.41 7.72 4.05
C HIS A 264 11.77 7.47 2.67
N VAL A 265 10.45 7.32 2.61
CA VAL A 265 9.75 6.94 1.37
C VAL A 265 9.88 7.98 0.26
N ASP A 266 10.05 9.25 0.62
CA ASP A 266 10.24 10.35 -0.34
C ASP A 266 11.57 10.21 -1.12
N GLU A 267 12.55 9.50 -0.56
CA GLU A 267 13.84 9.20 -1.18
C GLU A 267 13.82 7.89 -1.98
N PHE A 268 12.75 7.09 -1.85
CA PHE A 268 12.65 5.81 -2.55
C PHE A 268 12.43 6.03 -4.06
N ASP A 269 13.36 5.55 -4.86
CA ASP A 269 13.28 5.50 -6.32
C ASP A 269 13.13 4.04 -6.81
N PRO A 270 11.95 3.65 -7.33
CA PRO A 270 11.70 2.33 -7.89
C PRO A 270 12.62 1.95 -9.06
N GLU A 271 13.20 2.93 -9.76
CA GLU A 271 14.08 2.71 -10.90
C GLU A 271 15.51 2.38 -10.48
N ALA A 272 15.98 2.96 -9.37
CA ALA A 272 17.29 2.70 -8.77
C ALA A 272 17.39 1.38 -7.99
N VAL A 273 16.28 0.67 -7.79
CA VAL A 273 16.27 -0.63 -7.09
C VAL A 273 17.17 -1.65 -7.82
N PRO A 274 18.03 -2.40 -7.10
CA PRO A 274 18.95 -3.37 -7.71
C PRO A 274 18.25 -4.39 -8.60
N THR A 275 18.87 -4.68 -9.74
CA THR A 275 18.46 -5.75 -10.65
C THR A 275 19.36 -6.98 -10.47
N ILE A 276 18.84 -8.17 -10.74
CA ILE A 276 19.63 -9.41 -10.69
C ILE A 276 20.89 -9.33 -11.56
N GLY A 277 20.78 -8.75 -12.76
CA GLY A 277 21.93 -8.55 -13.66
C GLY A 277 22.91 -7.47 -13.18
N GLY A 278 22.44 -6.48 -12.41
CA GLY A 278 23.33 -5.54 -11.70
C GLY A 278 24.12 -6.25 -10.60
N LEU A 279 23.43 -6.97 -9.74
CA LEU A 279 24.03 -7.69 -8.61
C LEU A 279 25.05 -8.74 -9.05
N LEU A 280 24.77 -9.50 -10.11
CA LEU A 280 25.73 -10.46 -10.66
C LEU A 280 27.02 -9.78 -11.14
N ARG A 281 26.92 -8.61 -11.79
CA ARG A 281 28.08 -7.83 -12.21
C ARG A 281 28.87 -7.28 -11.02
N GLU A 282 28.19 -6.84 -9.96
CA GLU A 282 28.86 -6.40 -8.74
C GLU A 282 29.67 -7.55 -8.11
N LEU A 283 29.09 -8.76 -8.07
CA LEU A 283 29.75 -9.96 -7.56
C LEU A 283 30.95 -10.40 -8.43
N ASP A 284 30.79 -10.41 -9.75
CA ASP A 284 31.86 -10.78 -10.69
C ASP A 284 33.08 -9.84 -10.61
N ASN A 285 32.86 -8.59 -10.16
CA ASN A 285 33.91 -7.58 -9.97
C ASN A 285 34.60 -7.67 -8.61
N LEU A 286 34.13 -8.52 -7.69
CA LEU A 286 34.82 -8.72 -6.42
C LEU A 286 36.18 -9.39 -6.65
N PRO A 287 37.22 -9.06 -5.85
CA PRO A 287 38.51 -9.70 -5.97
C PRO A 287 38.36 -11.21 -5.86
N ALA A 288 38.97 -11.96 -6.78
CA ALA A 288 38.92 -13.41 -6.77
C ALA A 288 39.42 -13.94 -5.41
N THR A 289 38.50 -14.50 -4.64
CA THR A 289 38.81 -15.27 -3.44
C THR A 289 39.26 -16.68 -3.82
N GLN A 290 39.85 -17.39 -2.86
CA GLN A 290 40.45 -18.71 -3.12
C GLN A 290 39.43 -19.68 -3.74
N PRO A 291 39.83 -20.46 -4.76
CA PRO A 291 38.94 -21.45 -5.38
C PRO A 291 38.46 -22.47 -4.34
N GLY A 292 37.14 -22.63 -4.20
CA GLY A 292 36.53 -23.70 -3.39
C GLY A 292 35.88 -23.28 -2.07
N VAL A 293 35.85 -21.99 -1.73
CA VAL A 293 35.10 -21.49 -0.56
C VAL A 293 33.70 -21.04 -0.99
N GLU A 294 32.65 -21.66 -0.45
CA GLU A 294 31.28 -21.14 -0.58
C GLU A 294 31.17 -19.85 0.23
N HIS A 295 31.19 -18.71 -0.45
CA HIS A 295 30.98 -17.42 0.19
C HIS A 295 29.49 -17.15 0.38
N HIS A 296 28.98 -17.46 1.56
CA HIS A 296 27.58 -17.20 1.91
C HIS A 296 27.25 -15.72 2.20
N SER A 297 28.26 -14.84 2.23
CA SER A 297 28.15 -13.43 2.64
C SER A 297 28.54 -12.42 1.54
N ASP A 298 28.86 -12.84 0.31
CA ASP A 298 29.33 -11.88 -0.72
C ASP A 298 28.28 -10.84 -1.11
N TRP A 299 27.00 -11.12 -0.87
CA TRP A 299 25.92 -10.15 -1.02
C TRP A 299 26.13 -8.89 -0.16
N GLU A 300 26.92 -8.96 0.93
CA GLU A 300 27.30 -7.82 1.76
C GLU A 300 28.17 -6.79 1.01
N HIS A 301 28.75 -7.17 -0.12
CA HIS A 301 29.54 -6.28 -0.97
C HIS A 301 28.75 -5.76 -2.19
N THR A 302 27.43 -5.96 -2.20
CA THR A 302 26.53 -5.56 -3.29
C THR A 302 25.57 -4.47 -2.84
N SER A 303 24.93 -3.82 -3.82
CA SER A 303 23.83 -2.88 -3.61
C SER A 303 22.60 -3.51 -2.96
N LEU A 304 22.56 -4.85 -2.78
CA LEU A 304 21.51 -5.55 -2.05
C LEU A 304 21.64 -5.43 -0.52
N LYS A 305 22.86 -5.19 -0.01
CA LYS A 305 23.15 -5.17 1.44
C LYS A 305 22.18 -4.33 2.29
N PRO A 306 21.95 -3.04 2.01
CA PRO A 306 21.10 -2.20 2.88
C PRO A 306 19.67 -2.77 3.00
N TYR A 307 19.18 -3.43 1.96
CA TYR A 307 17.87 -4.06 1.95
C TYR A 307 17.80 -5.32 2.81
N VAL A 308 18.85 -6.14 2.79
CA VAL A 308 18.96 -7.32 3.67
C VAL A 308 19.06 -6.88 5.13
N GLU A 309 19.86 -5.86 5.43
CA GLU A 309 19.95 -5.29 6.79
C GLU A 309 18.61 -4.75 7.29
N MET A 310 17.76 -4.19 6.41
CA MET A 310 16.38 -3.83 6.76
C MET A 310 15.54 -5.06 7.16
N LEU A 311 15.61 -6.15 6.40
CA LEU A 311 14.92 -7.40 6.75
C LEU A 311 15.42 -7.98 8.07
N GLU A 312 16.74 -8.01 8.29
CA GLU A 312 17.35 -8.56 9.51
C GLU A 312 16.95 -7.76 10.75
N ARG A 313 16.92 -6.43 10.66
CA ARG A 313 16.42 -5.57 11.74
C ARG A 313 14.95 -5.86 12.04
N HIS A 314 14.12 -5.97 11.01
CA HIS A 314 12.69 -6.30 11.16
C HIS A 314 12.48 -7.67 11.82
N ALA A 315 13.18 -8.71 11.34
CA ALA A 315 13.10 -10.06 11.90
C ALA A 315 13.58 -10.10 13.35
N SER A 316 14.67 -9.39 13.66
CA SER A 316 15.20 -9.29 15.02
C SER A 316 14.20 -8.63 15.98
N ALA A 317 13.52 -7.57 15.55
CA ALA A 317 12.47 -6.93 16.33
C ALA A 317 11.31 -7.89 16.66
N ILE A 318 10.82 -8.65 15.67
CA ILE A 318 9.77 -9.66 15.89
C ILE A 318 10.23 -10.73 16.88
N MET A 319 11.47 -11.23 16.74
CA MET A 319 12.02 -12.25 17.64
C MET A 319 12.15 -11.73 19.07
N ASN A 320 12.53 -10.48 19.25
CA ASN A 320 12.61 -9.84 20.57
C ASN A 320 11.23 -9.72 21.22
N ASP A 321 10.23 -9.18 20.52
CA ASP A 321 8.85 -9.10 21.01
C ASP A 321 8.27 -10.49 21.35
N ALA A 322 8.61 -11.52 20.58
CA ALA A 322 8.22 -12.90 20.87
C ALA A 322 8.88 -13.46 22.15
N ARG A 323 10.16 -13.14 22.38
CA ARG A 323 10.89 -13.55 23.60
C ARG A 323 10.35 -12.84 24.83
N GLU A 324 10.07 -11.54 24.74
CA GLU A 324 9.51 -10.75 25.85
C GLU A 324 8.13 -11.26 26.26
N ARG A 325 7.25 -11.55 25.30
CA ARG A 325 5.94 -12.14 25.60
C ARG A 325 6.04 -13.50 26.28
N LYS A 326 6.95 -14.37 25.85
CA LYS A 326 7.19 -15.65 26.51
C LYS A 326 7.68 -15.48 27.96
N ARG A 327 8.60 -14.54 28.21
CA ARG A 327 9.07 -14.22 29.57
C ARG A 327 7.95 -13.67 30.44
N GLY A 328 7.12 -12.77 29.91
CA GLY A 328 5.97 -12.22 30.63
C GLY A 328 4.92 -13.26 31.03
N LEU A 329 4.67 -14.26 30.17
CA LEU A 329 3.79 -15.39 30.48
C LEU A 329 4.38 -16.32 31.54
N ALA A 330 5.70 -16.59 31.48
CA ALA A 330 6.38 -17.41 32.48
C ALA A 330 6.34 -16.76 33.87
N ASN A 331 6.58 -15.45 33.97
CA ASN A 331 6.53 -14.75 35.26
C ASN A 331 5.12 -14.76 35.86
N LYS A 332 4.07 -14.54 35.04
CA LYS A 332 2.67 -14.63 35.51
C LYS A 332 2.25 -16.03 35.97
N SER A 333 2.85 -17.09 35.44
CA SER A 333 2.57 -18.47 35.85
C SER A 333 3.26 -18.87 37.15
N LEU A 334 4.25 -18.10 37.61
CA LEU A 334 4.99 -18.35 38.86
C LEU A 334 4.40 -17.60 40.07
N ASP A 335 3.48 -16.67 39.84
CA ASP A 335 2.77 -15.88 40.87
C ASP A 335 1.47 -16.56 41.38
N PHE A 336 1.25 -17.85 41.06
CA PHE A 336 0.09 -18.64 41.52
C PHE A 336 0.48 -19.77 42.47
#